data_AF-A0A0B1SUJ3-F1
#
_entry.id   AF-A0A0B1SUJ3-F1
#
_cell.length_a   1.000
_cell.length_b   1.000
_cell.length_c   1.000
_cell.angle_alpha   90.00
_cell.angle_beta   90.00
_cell.angle_gamma   90.00
#
_symmetry.space_group_name_H-M   'P 1'
#
loop_
_entity.id
_entity.type
_entity.pdbx_description
1 polymer ?
#
loop_
_entity_poly.entity_id
_entity_poly.type
_entity_poly.pdbx_seq_one_letter_code
_entity_poly.pdbx_strand_id
1 'polypeptide(L)'
;MAGIPWEIKCPKVIGVHLTGQLSGWTSAKDIILKVCDILKVKGGTGAIIEYFGPGVASVSATGMGTICNMGAEVGATTSVFPYNENMKEYLQHTERADIAKEADQYKELFVSDEGAHYDKIIEINLDELVPHVNGPYTPDLGSPIDKLGENAKKNGWPLDIRVALIGSCTNSSYEDMTRAASIAQQANSVSTRLSKT
;
A
#
# COMPACT_ATOMS: atom_id res chain seq x y z
N MET A 1 0.16 16.40 -24.24
CA MET A 1 0.98 17.58 -24.60
C MET A 1 0.73 18.04 -26.04
N ALA A 2 0.78 17.16 -27.05
CA ALA A 2 0.56 17.53 -28.46
C ALA A 2 -0.91 17.47 -28.93
N GLY A 3 -1.88 17.28 -28.02
CA GLY A 3 -3.31 17.20 -28.35
C GLY A 3 -3.76 15.90 -29.05
N ILE A 4 -2.86 14.93 -29.25
CA ILE A 4 -3.20 13.64 -29.84
C ILE A 4 -3.93 12.73 -28.83
N PRO A 5 -4.87 11.88 -29.29
CA PRO A 5 -5.43 10.82 -28.46
C PRO A 5 -4.34 9.93 -27.86
N TRP A 6 -4.50 9.58 -26.58
CA TRP A 6 -3.62 8.64 -25.92
C TRP A 6 -4.23 7.24 -26.01
N GLU A 7 -3.49 6.32 -26.62
CA GLU A 7 -3.92 4.93 -26.76
C GLU A 7 -3.53 4.11 -25.53
N ILE A 8 -4.49 3.34 -25.02
CA ILE A 8 -4.28 2.37 -23.96
C ILE A 8 -4.91 1.05 -24.37
N LYS A 9 -4.18 -0.05 -24.19
CA LYS A 9 -4.75 -1.39 -24.36
C LYS A 9 -5.80 -1.59 -23.26
N CYS A 10 -7.02 -1.98 -23.64
CA CYS A 10 -8.10 -2.24 -22.70
C CYS A 10 -7.63 -3.20 -21.59
N PRO A 11 -7.55 -2.75 -20.33
CA PRO A 11 -7.00 -3.55 -19.26
C PRO A 11 -8.01 -4.57 -18.76
N LYS A 12 -7.50 -5.67 -18.22
CA LYS A 12 -8.27 -6.51 -17.29
C LYS A 12 -8.41 -5.81 -15.94
N VAL A 13 -9.28 -6.29 -15.07
CA VAL A 13 -9.41 -5.77 -13.69
C VAL A 13 -9.17 -6.88 -12.68
N ILE A 14 -8.18 -6.67 -11.80
CA ILE A 14 -7.93 -7.53 -10.64
C ILE A 14 -8.53 -6.83 -9.42
N GLY A 15 -9.56 -7.43 -8.83
CA GLY A 15 -10.17 -6.95 -7.60
C GLY A 15 -9.38 -7.44 -6.38
N VAL A 16 -8.96 -6.53 -5.51
CA VAL A 16 -8.41 -6.86 -4.18
C VAL A 16 -9.45 -6.51 -3.13
N HIS A 17 -10.12 -7.55 -2.62
CA HIS A 17 -11.17 -7.44 -1.62
C HIS A 17 -10.55 -7.37 -0.21
N LEU A 18 -10.64 -6.21 0.41
CA LEU A 18 -10.13 -5.94 1.76
C LEU A 18 -11.25 -6.11 2.79
N THR A 19 -11.00 -6.95 3.79
CA THR A 19 -11.89 -7.15 4.95
C THR A 19 -11.12 -6.92 6.25
N GLY A 20 -11.81 -6.78 7.38
CA GLY A 20 -11.17 -6.49 8.68
C GLY A 20 -10.61 -5.07 8.76
N GLN A 21 -9.70 -4.83 9.71
CA GLN A 21 -9.08 -3.52 9.94
C GLN A 21 -7.57 -3.63 10.24
N LEU A 22 -6.78 -2.69 9.72
CA LEU A 22 -5.37 -2.59 10.09
C LEU A 22 -5.22 -2.32 11.59
N SER A 23 -4.35 -3.08 12.26
CA SER A 23 -4.11 -2.93 13.70
C SER A 23 -2.65 -3.13 14.09
N GLY A 24 -2.27 -2.58 15.24
CA GLY A 24 -0.94 -2.74 15.83
C GLY A 24 0.20 -2.23 14.93
N TRP A 25 1.14 -3.12 14.61
CA TRP A 25 2.31 -2.79 13.80
C TRP A 25 2.04 -2.80 12.29
N THR A 26 0.95 -3.44 11.86
CA THR A 26 0.59 -3.54 10.45
C THR A 26 0.25 -2.16 9.90
N SER A 27 0.56 -1.96 8.63
CA SER A 27 0.46 -0.70 7.90
C SER A 27 -0.08 -0.91 6.49
N ALA A 28 -0.43 0.18 5.80
CA ALA A 28 -0.84 0.13 4.41
C ALA A 28 0.22 -0.53 3.51
N LYS A 29 1.51 -0.39 3.86
CA LYS A 29 2.62 -1.03 3.15
C LYS A 29 2.49 -2.56 3.15
N ASP A 30 2.03 -3.15 4.25
CA ASP A 30 1.92 -4.60 4.36
C ASP A 30 0.87 -5.18 3.42
N ILE A 31 -0.18 -4.41 3.09
CA ILE A 31 -1.20 -4.81 2.10
C ILE A 31 -0.54 -5.01 0.73
N ILE A 32 0.21 -4.02 0.25
CA ILE A 32 0.85 -4.12 -1.07
C ILE A 32 2.00 -5.12 -1.08
N LEU A 33 2.75 -5.27 0.01
CA LEU A 33 3.74 -6.34 0.13
C LEU A 33 3.09 -7.74 0.02
N LYS A 34 1.90 -7.92 0.59
CA LYS A 34 1.13 -9.17 0.46
C LYS A 34 0.58 -9.36 -0.94
N VAL A 35 0.09 -8.30 -1.60
CA VAL A 35 -0.32 -8.36 -3.01
C VAL A 35 0.85 -8.73 -3.91
N CYS A 36 2.05 -8.18 -3.70
CA CYS A 36 3.28 -8.56 -4.41
C CYS A 36 3.64 -10.03 -4.20
N ASP A 37 3.48 -10.56 -2.99
CA ASP A 37 3.67 -11.98 -2.71
C ASP A 37 2.66 -12.87 -3.47
N ILE A 38 1.40 -12.45 -3.59
CA ILE A 38 0.36 -13.24 -4.28
C ILE A 38 0.50 -13.16 -5.81
N LEU A 39 0.72 -11.97 -6.36
CA LEU A 39 0.76 -11.73 -7.81
C LEU A 39 2.13 -11.99 -8.42
N LYS A 40 3.20 -11.87 -7.64
CA LYS A 40 4.58 -11.83 -8.14
C LYS A 40 4.81 -10.67 -9.12
N VAL A 41 6.05 -10.45 -9.56
CA VAL A 41 6.44 -9.28 -10.38
C VAL A 41 5.73 -9.14 -11.74
N LYS A 42 4.98 -10.16 -12.19
CA LYS A 42 4.28 -10.16 -13.48
C LYS A 42 2.77 -10.43 -13.38
N GLY A 43 2.23 -10.63 -12.18
CA GLY A 43 0.82 -11.03 -12.03
C GLY A 43 -0.19 -9.95 -12.38
N GLY A 44 0.22 -8.68 -12.39
CA GLY A 44 -0.62 -7.53 -12.75
C GLY A 44 -0.48 -7.07 -14.20
N THR A 45 0.39 -7.68 -15.01
CA THR A 45 0.67 -7.20 -16.37
C THR A 45 -0.59 -7.12 -17.25
N GLY A 46 -0.90 -5.92 -17.73
CA GLY A 46 -2.07 -5.65 -18.57
C GLY A 46 -3.39 -5.56 -17.81
N ALA A 47 -3.35 -5.41 -16.48
CA ALA A 47 -4.52 -5.22 -15.63
C ALA A 47 -4.42 -3.94 -14.79
N ILE A 48 -5.57 -3.40 -14.41
CA ILE A 48 -5.72 -2.43 -13.32
C ILE A 48 -6.01 -3.22 -12.04
N ILE A 49 -5.40 -2.82 -10.93
CA ILE A 49 -5.74 -3.35 -9.61
C ILE A 49 -6.74 -2.41 -8.95
N GLU A 50 -7.93 -2.92 -8.67
CA GLU A 50 -8.98 -2.16 -7.99
C GLU A 50 -9.18 -2.71 -6.58
N TYR A 51 -9.07 -1.85 -5.58
CA TYR A 51 -9.24 -2.22 -4.18
C TYR A 51 -10.67 -1.92 -3.74
N PHE A 52 -11.34 -2.89 -3.12
CA PHE A 52 -12.73 -2.76 -2.70
C PHE A 52 -13.00 -3.53 -1.40
N GLY A 53 -14.21 -3.41 -0.87
CA GLY A 53 -14.62 -4.09 0.37
C GLY A 53 -14.55 -3.22 1.62
N PRO A 54 -15.09 -3.72 2.75
CA PRO A 54 -15.25 -2.93 3.98
C PRO A 54 -13.92 -2.48 4.59
N GLY A 55 -12.84 -3.23 4.38
CA GLY A 55 -11.51 -2.91 4.89
C GLY A 55 -10.91 -1.64 4.28
N VAL A 56 -11.39 -1.17 3.13
CA VAL A 56 -10.94 0.07 2.49
C VAL A 56 -11.07 1.28 3.44
N ALA A 57 -12.16 1.33 4.23
CA ALA A 57 -12.40 2.42 5.17
C ALA A 57 -11.35 2.51 6.29
N SER A 58 -10.59 1.43 6.54
CA SER A 58 -9.53 1.39 7.55
C SER A 58 -8.18 1.94 7.06
N VAL A 59 -8.04 2.21 5.76
CA VAL A 59 -6.79 2.70 5.16
C VAL A 59 -6.87 4.21 4.97
N SER A 60 -5.87 4.97 5.38
CA SER A 60 -5.83 6.42 5.13
C SER A 60 -5.61 6.74 3.64
N ALA A 61 -5.93 7.97 3.21
CA ALA A 61 -5.70 8.37 1.83
C ALA A 61 -4.22 8.27 1.41
N THR A 62 -3.29 8.61 2.30
CA THR A 62 -1.85 8.47 2.05
C THR A 62 -1.42 7.00 2.02
N GLY A 63 -2.00 6.15 2.86
CA GLY A 63 -1.80 4.70 2.82
C GLY A 63 -2.32 4.06 1.53
N MET A 64 -3.48 4.50 1.03
CA MET A 64 -3.96 4.11 -0.32
C MET A 64 -2.95 4.53 -1.39
N GLY A 65 -2.37 5.72 -1.26
CA GLY A 65 -1.27 6.18 -2.10
C GLY A 65 -0.05 5.24 -2.08
N THR A 66 0.39 4.79 -0.90
CA THR A 66 1.45 3.78 -0.73
C THR A 66 1.12 2.48 -1.47
N ILE A 67 -0.10 1.98 -1.30
CA ILE A 67 -0.55 0.72 -1.91
C ILE A 67 -0.58 0.85 -3.43
N CYS A 68 -1.17 1.93 -3.95
CA CYS A 68 -1.24 2.14 -5.39
C CYS A 68 0.13 2.37 -6.02
N ASN A 69 1.00 3.14 -5.34
CA ASN A 69 2.36 3.40 -5.79
C ASN A 69 3.12 2.11 -6.08
N MET A 70 3.07 1.16 -5.13
CA MET A 70 3.82 -0.08 -5.21
C MET A 70 3.09 -1.21 -5.98
N GLY A 71 1.95 -0.88 -6.62
CA GLY A 71 1.31 -1.75 -7.62
C GLY A 71 2.11 -1.84 -8.93
N ALA A 72 3.04 -0.91 -9.16
CA ALA A 72 3.96 -0.95 -10.29
C ALA A 72 4.86 -2.19 -10.27
N GLU A 73 5.21 -2.69 -9.08
CA GLU A 73 6.13 -3.80 -8.85
C GLU A 73 5.56 -5.15 -9.30
N VAL A 74 4.23 -5.27 -9.42
CA VAL A 74 3.56 -6.45 -10.00
C VAL A 74 3.24 -6.28 -11.49
N GLY A 75 3.66 -5.16 -12.08
CA GLY A 75 3.45 -4.82 -13.48
C GLY A 75 2.04 -4.33 -13.81
N ALA A 76 1.25 -3.86 -12.82
CA ALA A 76 -0.07 -3.32 -13.06
C ALA A 76 0.00 -2.06 -13.95
N THR A 77 -1.01 -1.86 -14.79
CA THR A 77 -1.15 -0.64 -15.59
C THR A 77 -1.35 0.57 -14.68
N THR A 78 -2.18 0.42 -13.65
CA THR A 78 -2.34 1.33 -12.52
C THR A 78 -3.07 0.58 -11.39
N SER A 79 -3.17 1.24 -10.24
CA SER A 79 -3.95 0.80 -9.10
C SER A 79 -4.90 1.90 -8.65
N VAL A 80 -6.09 1.56 -8.16
CA VAL A 80 -7.11 2.54 -7.75
C VAL A 80 -7.91 2.08 -6.53
N PHE A 81 -8.26 3.04 -5.67
CA PHE A 81 -9.25 2.89 -4.61
C PHE A 81 -10.48 3.74 -4.94
N PRO A 82 -11.69 3.33 -4.53
CA PRO A 82 -12.90 4.13 -4.68
C PRO A 82 -12.85 5.37 -3.80
N TYR A 83 -13.50 6.44 -4.24
CA TYR A 83 -13.64 7.67 -3.45
C TYR A 83 -14.34 7.37 -2.12
N ASN A 84 -13.79 7.88 -1.02
CA ASN A 84 -14.27 7.60 0.33
C ASN A 84 -13.94 8.75 1.30
N GLU A 85 -14.41 8.62 2.54
CA GLU A 85 -14.27 9.66 3.56
C GLU A 85 -12.81 10.00 3.87
N ASN A 86 -11.90 9.03 3.86
CA ASN A 86 -10.48 9.28 4.13
C ASN A 86 -9.84 10.14 3.03
N MET A 87 -10.25 9.94 1.77
CA MET A 87 -9.83 10.80 0.65
C MET A 87 -10.39 12.21 0.77
N LYS A 88 -11.67 12.33 1.15
CA LYS A 88 -12.33 13.61 1.42
C LYS A 88 -11.64 14.39 2.55
N GLU A 89 -11.37 13.73 3.67
CA GLU A 89 -10.65 14.31 4.79
C GLU A 89 -9.26 14.78 4.36
N TYR A 90 -8.54 13.99 3.57
CA TYR A 90 -7.24 14.39 3.02
C TYR A 90 -7.33 15.62 2.11
N LEU A 91 -8.33 15.69 1.23
CA LEU A 91 -8.57 16.87 0.39
C LEU A 91 -8.82 18.12 1.23
N GLN A 92 -9.62 18.02 2.29
CA GLN A 92 -9.88 19.14 3.20
C GLN A 92 -8.62 19.59 3.93
N HIS A 93 -7.82 18.66 4.47
CA HIS A 93 -6.54 18.97 5.15
C HIS A 93 -5.47 19.54 4.22
N THR A 94 -5.65 19.40 2.91
CA THR A 94 -4.74 19.95 1.89
C THR A 94 -5.38 21.11 1.13
N GLU A 95 -6.30 21.83 1.78
CA GLU A 95 -6.92 23.07 1.29
C GLU A 95 -7.72 22.91 -0.02
N ARG A 96 -8.29 21.73 -0.26
CA ARG A 96 -9.06 21.36 -1.46
C ARG A 96 -10.48 20.89 -1.12
N ALA A 97 -11.09 21.52 -0.12
CA ALA A 97 -12.43 21.16 0.36
C ALA A 97 -13.53 21.37 -0.70
N ASP A 98 -13.32 22.30 -1.63
CA ASP A 98 -14.18 22.54 -2.78
C ASP A 98 -14.23 21.33 -3.72
N ILE A 99 -13.09 20.70 -4.00
CA ILE A 99 -13.01 19.46 -4.79
C ILE A 99 -13.78 18.33 -4.10
N ALA A 100 -13.59 18.16 -2.79
CA ALA A 100 -14.32 17.13 -2.05
C ALA A 100 -15.83 17.37 -2.07
N LYS A 101 -16.27 18.63 -1.91
CA LYS A 101 -17.68 19.01 -1.98
C LYS A 101 -18.28 18.72 -3.36
N GLU A 102 -17.52 18.94 -4.43
CA GLU A 102 -17.97 18.60 -5.79
C GLU A 102 -18.01 17.08 -5.99
N ALA A 103 -16.97 16.36 -5.58
CA ALA A 103 -16.91 14.91 -5.69
C ALA A 103 -18.06 14.20 -4.95
N ASP A 104 -18.46 14.72 -3.78
CA ASP A 104 -19.60 14.21 -3.01
C ASP A 104 -20.92 14.23 -3.80
N GLN A 105 -21.11 15.19 -4.72
CA GLN A 105 -22.32 15.28 -5.57
C GLN A 105 -22.36 14.18 -6.64
N TYR A 106 -21.21 13.61 -7.00
CA TYR A 106 -21.06 12.58 -8.03
C TYR A 106 -20.48 11.29 -7.48
N LYS A 107 -20.65 11.02 -6.18
CA LYS A 107 -20.04 9.88 -5.49
C LYS A 107 -20.27 8.54 -6.20
N GLU A 108 -21.45 8.35 -6.76
CA GLU A 108 -21.82 7.12 -7.49
C GLU A 108 -20.94 6.86 -8.72
N LEU A 109 -20.31 7.90 -9.30
CA LEU A 109 -19.37 7.76 -10.43
C LEU A 109 -17.96 7.32 -10.00
N PHE A 110 -17.66 7.36 -8.69
CA PHE A 110 -16.33 7.12 -8.14
C PHE A 110 -16.26 5.85 -7.29
N VAL A 111 -17.29 5.01 -7.38
CA VAL A 111 -17.37 3.70 -6.75
C VAL A 111 -17.69 2.66 -7.83
N SER A 112 -17.30 1.41 -7.59
CA SER A 112 -17.65 0.30 -8.47
C SER A 112 -19.16 0.04 -8.42
N ASP A 113 -19.78 -0.23 -9.56
CA ASP A 113 -21.18 -0.67 -9.63
C ASP A 113 -21.40 -1.96 -8.83
N GLU A 114 -22.61 -2.14 -8.28
CA GLU A 114 -22.99 -3.37 -7.62
C GLU A 114 -22.91 -4.56 -8.60
N GLY A 115 -22.17 -5.60 -8.23
CA GLY A 115 -21.97 -6.77 -9.09
C GLY A 115 -20.98 -6.57 -10.24
N ALA A 116 -20.16 -5.51 -10.20
CA ALA A 116 -19.07 -5.32 -11.15
C ALA A 116 -18.18 -6.57 -11.26
N HIS A 117 -17.84 -6.94 -12.49
CA HIS A 117 -17.04 -8.12 -12.79
C HIS A 117 -15.54 -7.82 -12.69
N TYR A 118 -14.81 -8.66 -11.94
CA TYR A 118 -13.36 -8.68 -11.90
C TYR A 118 -12.83 -9.96 -12.58
N ASP A 119 -11.83 -9.83 -13.45
CA ASP A 119 -11.17 -10.97 -14.11
C ASP A 119 -10.50 -11.92 -13.10
N LYS A 120 -10.11 -11.38 -11.94
CA LYS A 120 -9.53 -12.10 -10.81
C LYS A 120 -9.86 -11.39 -9.52
N ILE A 121 -10.18 -12.15 -8.47
CA ILE A 121 -10.36 -11.63 -7.12
C ILE A 121 -9.26 -12.18 -6.21
N ILE A 122 -8.69 -11.29 -5.39
CA ILE A 122 -7.76 -11.60 -4.31
C ILE A 122 -8.40 -11.11 -3.02
N GLU A 123 -8.47 -11.97 -2.00
CA GLU A 123 -9.01 -11.61 -0.69
C GLU A 123 -7.88 -11.40 0.30
N ILE A 124 -7.94 -10.31 1.07
CA ILE A 124 -6.99 -10.01 2.15
C ILE A 124 -7.79 -9.62 3.39
N ASN A 125 -7.67 -10.44 4.44
CA ASN A 125 -8.15 -10.11 5.78
C ASN A 125 -7.10 -9.27 6.51
N LEU A 126 -7.43 -8.01 6.79
CA LEU A 126 -6.54 -7.06 7.47
C LEU A 126 -6.35 -7.40 8.96
N ASP A 127 -7.28 -8.13 9.57
CA ASP A 127 -7.17 -8.57 10.97
C ASP A 127 -6.08 -9.65 11.15
N GLU A 128 -5.81 -10.40 10.09
CA GLU A 128 -4.78 -11.46 10.05
C GLU A 128 -3.47 -10.98 9.43
N LEU A 129 -3.46 -9.77 8.86
CA LEU A 129 -2.29 -9.22 8.19
C LEU A 129 -1.25 -8.79 9.23
N VAL A 130 -0.04 -9.33 9.07
CA VAL A 130 1.12 -9.02 9.93
C VAL A 130 2.13 -8.15 9.19
N PRO A 131 3.08 -7.49 9.89
CA PRO A 131 4.15 -6.76 9.22
C PRO A 131 5.00 -7.67 8.30
N HIS A 132 5.29 -7.19 7.10
CA HIS A 132 6.02 -7.91 6.07
C HIS A 132 7.31 -7.18 5.67
N VAL A 133 8.28 -7.97 5.18
CA VAL A 133 9.49 -7.48 4.53
C VAL A 133 9.69 -8.27 3.25
N ASN A 134 9.92 -7.57 2.14
CA ASN A 134 10.18 -8.19 0.84
C ASN A 134 11.64 -7.96 0.43
N GLY A 135 12.25 -8.95 -0.22
CA GLY A 135 13.64 -8.90 -0.67
C GLY A 135 14.37 -10.22 -0.45
N PRO A 136 15.70 -10.28 -0.65
CA PRO A 136 16.59 -9.12 -0.79
C PRO A 136 16.75 -8.57 -2.21
N TYR A 137 16.38 -9.34 -3.26
CA TYR A 137 16.66 -8.96 -4.66
C TYR A 137 15.41 -8.75 -5.52
N THR A 138 14.23 -9.14 -5.04
CA THR A 138 12.96 -8.93 -5.75
C THR A 138 11.88 -8.45 -4.79
N PRO A 139 10.96 -7.59 -5.25
CA PRO A 139 9.89 -7.05 -4.41
C PRO A 139 8.77 -8.05 -4.14
N ASP A 140 8.79 -9.25 -4.72
CA ASP A 140 7.78 -10.31 -4.56
C ASP A 140 8.23 -11.50 -3.70
N LEU A 141 9.46 -11.45 -3.18
CA LEU A 141 9.96 -12.38 -2.18
C LEU A 141 9.56 -11.86 -0.79
N GLY A 142 8.28 -12.02 -0.45
CA GLY A 142 7.74 -11.57 0.83
C GLY A 142 7.97 -12.54 1.98
N SER A 143 8.18 -12.00 3.17
CA SER A 143 8.25 -12.75 4.42
C SER A 143 7.59 -11.97 5.54
N PRO A 144 6.77 -12.62 6.39
CA PRO A 144 6.42 -12.07 7.69
C PRO A 144 7.66 -11.67 8.47
N ILE A 145 7.60 -10.55 9.20
CA ILE A 145 8.76 -9.97 9.88
C ILE A 145 9.42 -10.94 10.88
N ASP A 146 8.63 -11.81 11.53
CA ASP A 146 9.11 -12.81 12.49
C ASP A 146 9.92 -13.93 11.83
N LYS A 147 9.76 -14.13 10.52
CA LYS A 147 10.52 -15.12 9.73
C LYS A 147 11.78 -14.57 9.08
N LEU A 148 11.96 -13.24 9.03
CA LEU A 148 13.08 -12.61 8.35
C LEU A 148 14.44 -13.12 8.86
N GLY A 149 14.62 -13.23 10.19
CA GLY A 149 15.88 -13.67 10.78
C GLY A 149 16.21 -15.14 10.50
N GLU A 150 15.21 -16.02 10.49
CA GLU A 150 15.37 -17.43 10.12
C GLU A 150 15.72 -17.56 8.63
N ASN A 151 15.00 -16.84 7.77
CA ASN A 151 15.22 -16.83 6.33
C ASN A 151 16.61 -16.29 5.98
N ALA A 152 17.06 -15.24 6.65
CA ALA A 152 18.40 -14.68 6.44
C ALA A 152 19.49 -15.69 6.79
N LYS A 153 19.41 -16.36 7.94
CA LYS A 153 20.37 -17.41 8.33
C LYS A 153 20.39 -18.57 7.34
N LYS A 154 19.22 -19.05 6.95
CA LYS A 154 19.07 -20.18 6.02
C LYS A 154 19.67 -19.88 4.65
N ASN A 155 19.51 -18.66 4.16
CA ASN A 155 19.94 -18.26 2.82
C ASN A 155 21.29 -17.51 2.80
N GLY A 156 21.99 -17.42 3.94
CA GLY A 156 23.27 -16.73 4.05
C GLY A 156 23.19 -15.22 3.79
N TRP A 157 22.06 -14.58 4.08
CA TRP A 157 21.92 -13.12 3.96
C TRP A 157 22.57 -12.41 5.16
N PRO A 158 23.16 -11.21 4.97
CA PRO A 158 23.71 -10.44 6.07
C PRO A 158 22.64 -10.13 7.13
N LEU A 159 22.96 -10.40 8.40
CA LEU A 159 22.10 -10.08 9.54
C LEU A 159 22.32 -8.66 10.07
N ASP A 160 23.46 -8.07 9.72
CA ASP A 160 23.84 -6.73 10.15
C ASP A 160 23.18 -5.69 9.23
N ILE A 161 22.33 -4.84 9.82
CA ILE A 161 21.67 -3.74 9.10
C ILE A 161 22.62 -2.55 9.11
N ARG A 162 23.30 -2.32 7.99
CA ARG A 162 24.26 -1.21 7.83
C ARG A 162 23.61 0.16 7.73
N VAL A 163 22.48 0.23 7.05
CA VAL A 163 21.76 1.48 6.81
C VAL A 163 20.26 1.20 6.89
N ALA A 164 19.53 2.05 7.62
CA ALA A 164 18.08 2.05 7.66
C ALA A 164 17.59 3.33 6.97
N LEU A 165 16.81 3.17 5.90
CA LEU A 165 16.30 4.25 5.07
C LEU A 165 14.77 4.29 5.18
N ILE A 166 14.23 5.42 5.59
CA ILE A 166 12.78 5.72 5.56
C ILE A 166 12.51 6.86 4.58
N GLY A 167 11.26 7.06 4.19
CA GLY A 167 10.86 8.07 3.23
C GLY A 167 10.64 7.49 1.83
N SER A 168 11.15 8.17 0.80
CA SER A 168 10.80 7.98 -0.62
C SER A 168 9.33 8.27 -0.93
N CYS A 169 8.96 8.35 -2.22
CA CYS A 169 7.58 8.62 -2.62
C CYS A 169 6.57 7.58 -2.11
N THR A 170 7.00 6.37 -1.76
CA THR A 170 6.12 5.29 -1.29
C THR A 170 5.72 5.46 0.19
N ASN A 171 6.60 5.97 1.06
CA ASN A 171 6.39 6.02 2.52
C ASN A 171 6.99 7.30 3.15
N SER A 172 6.57 8.47 2.67
CA SER A 172 7.00 9.78 3.19
C SER A 172 5.85 10.71 3.60
N SER A 173 4.66 10.16 3.88
CA SER A 173 3.54 10.96 4.37
C SER A 173 3.77 11.41 5.81
N TYR A 174 2.95 12.36 6.28
CA TYR A 174 2.95 12.74 7.69
C TYR A 174 2.63 11.54 8.61
N GLU A 175 1.73 10.65 8.19
CA GLU A 175 1.44 9.40 8.89
C GLU A 175 2.68 8.50 8.99
N ASP A 176 3.42 8.30 7.89
CA ASP A 176 4.64 7.49 7.89
C ASP A 176 5.70 8.07 8.85
N MET A 177 5.93 9.38 8.76
CA MET A 177 6.94 10.06 9.57
C MET A 177 6.59 10.09 11.05
N THR A 178 5.31 10.25 11.40
CA THR A 178 4.86 10.22 12.80
C THR A 178 4.93 8.81 13.39
N ARG A 179 4.63 7.75 12.62
CA ARG A 179 4.86 6.37 13.05
C ARG A 179 6.35 6.12 13.33
N ALA A 180 7.23 6.51 12.41
CA ALA A 180 8.68 6.38 12.61
C ALA A 180 9.19 7.19 13.81
N ALA A 181 8.71 8.43 13.98
CA ALA A 181 9.07 9.29 15.11
C ALA A 181 8.60 8.71 16.44
N SER A 182 7.40 8.12 16.51
CA SER A 182 6.89 7.45 17.72
C SER A 182 7.82 6.33 18.19
N ILE A 183 8.31 5.49 17.26
CA ILE A 183 9.27 4.42 17.58
C ILE A 183 10.61 5.01 18.04
N ALA A 184 11.11 6.05 17.37
CA ALA A 184 12.35 6.71 17.76
C ALA A 184 12.26 7.35 19.16
N GLN A 185 11.12 7.93 19.51
CA GLN A 185 10.87 8.50 20.83
C GLN A 185 10.86 7.42 21.93
N GLN A 186 10.22 6.27 21.67
CA GLN A 186 10.22 5.12 22.58
C GLN A 186 11.63 4.55 22.78
N ALA A 187 12.43 4.43 21.72
CA ALA A 187 13.82 4.01 21.84
C ALA A 187 14.63 5.00 22.70
N ASN A 188 14.45 6.30 22.47
CA ASN A 188 15.17 7.33 23.24
C ASN A 188 14.76 7.38 24.72
N SER A 189 13.50 7.06 25.06
CA SER A 189 13.04 7.03 26.47
C SER A 189 13.71 5.94 27.29
N VAL A 190 14.17 4.86 26.63
CA VAL A 190 14.99 3.79 27.22
C VAL A 190 16.48 3.93 26.88
N SER A 191 16.94 5.14 26.52
CA SER A 191 18.34 5.46 26.18
C SER A 191 18.95 4.62 25.05
N THR A 192 18.11 4.05 24.19
CA THR A 192 18.54 3.30 22.99
C THR A 192 18.62 4.23 21.78
N ARG A 193 19.68 4.08 20.97
CA ARG A 193 19.93 4.91 19.78
C ARG A 193 20.49 4.05 18.64
N LEU A 194 20.32 4.51 17.41
CA LEU A 194 21.00 3.92 16.25
C LEU A 194 22.51 4.04 16.41
N SER A 195 23.25 2.99 16.03
CA SER A 195 24.71 3.04 16.02
C SER A 195 25.21 4.06 14.99
N LYS A 196 26.30 4.76 15.30
CA LYS A 196 26.95 5.75 14.41
C LYS A 196 28.06 5.17 13.53
N THR A 197 28.20 3.85 13.51
CA THR A 197 29.30 3.08 12.90
C THR A 197 28.83 2.35 11.66
#